data_AF-A0A3D3W6R2-F1
#
_entry.id   AF-A0A3D3W6R2-F1
#
_cell.length_a   1.000
_cell.length_b   1.000
_cell.length_c   1.000
_cell.angle_alpha   90.00
_cell.angle_beta   90.00
_cell.angle_gamma   90.00
#
_symmetry.space_group_name_H-M   'P 1'
#
loop_
_entity.id
_entity.type
_entity.pdbx_description
1 polymer ?
#
loop_
_entity_poly.entity_id
_entity_poly.type
_entity_poly.pdbx_seq_one_letter_code
_entity_poly.pdbx_strand_id
1 'polypeptide(L)'
;MEYQVRIDTPENQPLPVEILELQRLIDNCPAPQRAQLSIASRNIVKCHRRRLHILNLFQDALSEMRHLVHHLRFDLEATRRERDALRALLYGDGDKDCLPG
;
A
#
# COMPACT_ATOMS: atom_id res chain seq x y z
N MET A 1 -3.55 -6.23 25.27
CA MET A 1 -2.52 -5.32 24.74
C MET A 1 -3.15 -4.53 23.62
N GLU A 2 -3.50 -3.26 23.86
CA GLU A 2 -3.98 -2.37 22.80
C GLU A 2 -2.79 -1.96 21.94
N TYR A 3 -2.75 -2.42 20.69
CA TYR A 3 -1.76 -1.94 19.74
C TYR A 3 -2.22 -0.57 19.25
N GLN A 4 -1.87 0.48 19.98
CA GLN A 4 -2.05 1.86 19.53
C GLN A 4 -1.11 2.10 18.35
N VAL A 5 -1.65 2.00 17.14
CA VAL A 5 -0.98 2.49 15.94
C VAL A 5 -0.86 4.00 16.08
N ARG A 6 0.30 4.48 16.55
CA ARG A 6 0.65 5.89 16.45
C ARG A 6 0.97 6.19 15.00
N ILE A 7 -0.03 6.75 14.31
CA ILE A 7 0.11 7.18 12.93
C ILE A 7 0.70 8.59 12.97
N ASP A 8 2.02 8.66 13.09
CA ASP A 8 2.75 9.92 13.00
C ASP A 8 2.66 10.44 11.57
N THR A 9 2.17 11.66 11.42
CA THR A 9 1.88 12.22 10.10
C THR A 9 3.12 12.95 9.58
N PRO A 10 3.73 12.54 8.45
CA PRO A 10 4.90 13.21 7.91
C PRO A 10 4.57 14.65 7.52
N GLU A 11 5.36 15.61 8.03
CA GLU A 11 5.15 17.04 7.81
C GLU A 11 5.54 17.51 6.40
N ASN A 12 6.28 16.70 5.65
CA ASN A 12 6.90 17.06 4.37
C ASN A 12 6.06 16.80 3.12
N GLN A 13 4.81 16.34 3.24
CA GLN A 13 3.95 16.20 2.06
C GLN A 13 3.43 17.58 1.61
N PRO A 14 3.59 17.93 0.31
CA PRO A 14 3.11 19.19 -0.21
C PRO A 14 1.59 19.26 -0.07
N LEU A 15 1.09 20.40 0.39
CA LEU A 15 -0.35 20.63 0.50
C LEU A 15 -0.94 20.94 -0.89
N PRO A 16 -2.20 20.56 -1.14
CA PRO A 16 -2.93 20.98 -2.32
C PRO A 16 -2.96 22.51 -2.44
N VAL A 17 -2.96 22.99 -3.68
CA VAL A 17 -2.95 24.41 -4.01
C VAL A 17 -4.14 25.13 -3.36
N GLU A 18 -5.30 24.48 -3.31
CA GLU A 18 -6.54 25.01 -2.74
C GLU A 18 -6.42 25.24 -1.22
N ILE A 19 -5.70 24.36 -0.52
CA ILE A 19 -5.45 24.51 0.93
C ILE A 19 -4.48 25.68 1.18
N LEU A 20 -3.46 25.82 0.33
CA LEU A 20 -2.52 26.93 0.40
C LEU A 20 -3.20 28.28 0.09
N GLU A 21 -4.07 28.33 -0.91
CA GLU A 21 -4.87 29.50 -1.24
C GLU A 21 -5.82 29.87 -0.10
N LEU A 22 -6.50 28.88 0.50
CA LEU A 22 -7.35 29.10 1.67
C LEU A 22 -6.57 29.70 2.84
N GLN A 23 -5.35 29.21 3.11
CA GLN A 23 -4.49 29.79 4.14
C GLN A 23 -4.16 31.26 3.86
N ARG A 24 -3.77 31.59 2.63
CA ARG A 24 -3.51 32.98 2.21
C ARG A 24 -4.72 33.89 2.40
N LEU A 25 -5.93 33.41 2.09
CA LEU A 25 -7.16 34.18 2.29
C LEU A 25 -7.43 34.42 3.78
N ILE A 26 -7.22 33.40 4.62
CA ILE A 26 -7.39 33.51 6.08
C ILE A 26 -6.41 34.53 6.67
N ASP A 27 -5.15 34.54 6.19
CA ASP A 27 -4.13 35.47 6.67
C ASP A 27 -4.47 36.94 6.37
N ASN A 28 -5.29 37.20 5.35
CA ASN A 28 -5.79 38.54 5.01
C ASN A 28 -7.04 38.95 5.82
N CYS A 29 -7.65 38.06 6.60
CA CYS A 29 -8.83 38.40 7.40
C CYS A 29 -8.48 39.26 8.64
N PRO A 30 -9.42 40.08 9.16
CA PRO A 30 -9.29 40.77 10.44
C PRO A 30 -8.98 39.82 11.62
N ALA A 31 -8.25 40.32 12.62
CA ALA A 31 -7.72 39.53 13.75
C ALA A 31 -8.72 38.58 14.46
N PRO A 32 -9.96 38.98 14.81
CA PRO A 32 -10.87 38.08 15.52
C PRO A 32 -11.34 36.89 14.66
N GLN A 33 -11.59 37.12 13.36
CA GLN A 33 -12.04 36.09 12.43
C GLN A 33 -10.87 35.19 12.01
N ARG A 34 -9.68 35.80 11.82
CA ARG A 34 -8.44 35.08 11.52
C ARG A 34 -8.14 34.04 12.59
N ALA A 35 -8.19 34.40 13.87
CA ALA A 35 -7.88 33.47 14.96
C ALA A 35 -8.75 32.19 14.93
N GLN A 36 -10.06 32.33 14.68
CA GLN A 36 -10.99 31.20 14.59
C GLN A 36 -10.73 30.36 13.33
N LEU A 37 -10.57 31.01 12.18
CA LEU A 37 -10.35 30.33 10.89
C LEU A 37 -8.98 29.64 10.83
N SER A 38 -7.94 30.21 11.44
CA SER A 38 -6.61 29.59 11.50
C SER A 38 -6.64 28.27 12.27
N ILE A 39 -7.46 28.13 13.32
CA ILE A 39 -7.61 26.85 14.04
C ILE A 39 -8.25 25.81 13.13
N ALA A 40 -9.36 26.14 12.46
CA ALA A 40 -10.04 25.24 11.55
C ALA A 40 -9.15 24.83 10.38
N SER A 41 -8.43 25.78 9.77
CA SER A 41 -7.48 25.54 8.69
C SER A 41 -6.34 24.59 9.10
N ARG A 42 -5.74 24.79 10.28
CA ARG A 42 -4.72 23.87 10.81
C ARG A 42 -5.25 22.45 10.98
N ASN A 43 -6.49 22.30 11.45
CA ASN A 43 -7.11 20.98 11.59
C ASN A 43 -7.33 20.31 10.23
N ILE A 44 -7.78 21.05 9.23
CA ILE A 44 -7.95 20.53 7.86
C ILE A 44 -6.61 20.06 7.29
N VAL A 45 -5.55 20.85 7.44
CA VAL A 45 -4.18 20.47 7.04
C VAL A 45 -3.74 19.17 7.71
N LYS A 46 -3.94 19.06 9.03
CA LYS A 46 -3.60 17.86 9.79
C LYS A 46 -4.38 16.64 9.30
N CYS A 47 -5.69 16.76 9.11
CA CYS A 47 -6.54 15.69 8.59
C CYS A 47 -6.14 15.28 7.17
N HIS A 48 -5.82 16.26 6.31
CA HIS A 48 -5.40 16.03 4.95
C HIS A 48 -4.10 15.22 4.90
N ARG A 49 -3.06 15.69 5.61
CA ARG A 49 -1.76 14.99 5.68
C ARG A 49 -1.91 13.58 6.26
N ARG A 50 -2.72 13.41 7.32
CA ARG A 50 -2.95 12.10 7.93
C ARG A 50 -3.56 11.12 6.94
N ARG A 51 -4.55 11.56 6.15
CA ARG A 51 -5.17 10.72 5.13
C ARG A 51 -4.19 10.32 4.04
N LEU A 52 -3.39 11.25 3.52
CA LEU A 52 -2.37 10.93 2.52
C LEU A 52 -1.34 9.93 3.04
N HIS A 53 -0.87 10.12 4.27
CA HIS A 53 0.06 9.19 4.89
C HIS A 53 -0.53 7.78 5.05
N ILE A 54 -1.78 7.68 5.52
CA ILE A 54 -2.49 6.39 5.59
C ILE A 54 -2.62 5.75 4.21
N LEU A 55 -2.98 6.53 3.19
CA LEU A 55 -3.07 6.03 1.82
C LEU A 55 -1.72 5.51 1.31
N ASN A 56 -0.63 6.22 1.57
CA ASN A 56 0.70 5.78 1.17
C ASN A 56 1.09 4.47 1.88
N LEU A 57 0.87 4.36 3.19
CA LEU A 57 1.11 3.11 3.92
C LEU A 57 0.34 1.92 3.33
N PHE A 58 -0.93 2.14 2.97
CA PHE A 58 -1.71 1.11 2.29
C PHE A 58 -1.17 0.77 0.90
N GLN A 59 -0.74 1.77 0.12
CA GLN A 59 -0.15 1.55 -1.20
C GLN A 59 1.16 0.77 -1.11
N ASP A 60 2.01 1.07 -0.12
CA ASP A 60 3.26 0.36 0.13
C ASP A 60 2.99 -1.09 0.50
N ALA A 61 2.09 -1.35 1.46
CA ALA A 61 1.72 -2.70 1.87
C ALA A 61 1.09 -3.53 0.74
N LEU A 62 0.24 -2.91 -0.09
CA LEU A 62 -0.35 -3.59 -1.27
C LEU A 62 0.70 -3.89 -2.34
N SER A 63 1.72 -3.04 -2.49
CA SER A 63 2.81 -3.25 -3.43
C SER A 63 3.71 -4.39 -2.97
N GLU A 64 4.04 -4.43 -1.68
CA GLU A 64 4.76 -5.53 -1.05
C GLU A 64 4.00 -6.86 -1.18
N MET A 65 2.71 -6.88 -0.84
CA MET A 65 1.88 -8.08 -0.97
C MET A 65 1.83 -8.59 -2.42
N ARG A 66 1.77 -7.68 -3.40
CA ARG A 66 1.81 -8.03 -4.82
C ARG A 66 3.14 -8.67 -5.20
N HIS A 67 4.25 -8.14 -4.70
CA HIS A 67 5.56 -8.76 -4.89
C HIS A 67 5.63 -10.16 -4.28
N LEU A 68 5.08 -10.37 -3.09
CA LEU A 68 5.04 -11.70 -2.46
C LEU A 68 4.24 -12.71 -3.30
N VAL A 69 3.10 -12.31 -3.88
CA VAL A 69 2.33 -13.18 -4.79
C VAL A 69 3.12 -13.56 -6.03
N HIS A 70 3.90 -12.63 -6.59
CA HIS A 70 4.79 -12.93 -7.71
C HIS A 70 5.85 -13.98 -7.34
N HIS A 71 6.45 -13.89 -6.15
CA HIS A 71 7.43 -14.88 -5.66
C HIS A 71 6.78 -16.24 -5.46
N LEU A 72 5.62 -16.29 -4.81
CA LEU A 72 4.90 -17.55 -4.59
C LEU A 72 4.58 -18.27 -5.91
N ARG A 73 4.12 -17.53 -6.92
CA ARG A 73 3.81 -18.11 -8.23
C ARG A 73 5.07 -18.70 -8.89
N PHE A 74 6.20 -18.00 -8.79
CA PHE A 74 7.46 -18.47 -9.33
C PHE A 74 7.93 -19.76 -8.64
N ASP A 75 7.88 -19.81 -7.31
CA ASP A 75 8.26 -21.00 -6.54
C ASP A 75 7.34 -22.20 -6.87
N LEU A 76 6.04 -21.95 -7.05
CA LEU A 76 5.09 -22.98 -7.50
C LEU A 76 5.40 -23.52 -8.89
N GLU A 77 5.84 -22.67 -9.82
CA GLU A 77 6.26 -23.12 -11.15
C GLU A 77 7.55 -23.95 -11.09
N ALA A 78 8.53 -23.56 -10.27
CA ALA A 78 9.75 -24.31 -10.06
C ALA A 78 9.46 -25.71 -9.50
N THR A 79 8.69 -25.78 -8.41
CA THR A 79 8.30 -27.07 -7.78
C THR A 79 7.47 -27.96 -8.70
N ARG A 80 6.62 -27.38 -9.56
CA ARG A 80 5.89 -28.15 -10.60
C ARG A 80 6.84 -28.74 -11.63
N ARG A 81 7.80 -27.96 -12.14
CA ARG A 81 8.79 -28.44 -13.11
C ARG A 81 9.66 -29.56 -12.52
N GLU A 82 10.13 -29.40 -11.29
CA GLU A 82 10.91 -30.42 -10.58
C GLU A 82 10.10 -31.71 -10.41
N ARG A 83 8.85 -31.62 -9.95
CA ARG A 83 7.95 -32.76 -9.84
C ARG A 83 7.75 -33.46 -11.18
N ASP A 84 7.53 -32.69 -12.25
CA ASP A 84 7.27 -33.25 -13.57
C ASP A 84 8.53 -33.94 -14.14
N ALA A 85 9.73 -33.39 -13.88
CA ALA A 85 11.00 -34.05 -14.21
C ALA A 85 11.21 -35.35 -13.42
N LEU A 86 10.90 -35.35 -12.12
CA LEU A 86 10.97 -36.56 -11.29
C LEU A 86 9.98 -37.63 -11.75
N ARG A 87 8.75 -37.23 -12.12
CA ARG A 87 7.76 -38.16 -12.71
C ARG A 87 8.25 -38.71 -14.04
N ALA A 88 8.85 -37.88 -14.89
CA ALA A 88 9.42 -38.35 -16.15
C ALA A 88 10.56 -39.36 -15.91
N LEU A 89 11.39 -39.20 -14.88
CA LEU A 89 12.42 -40.18 -14.53
C LEU A 89 11.83 -41.49 -13.98
N LEU A 90 10.80 -41.41 -13.15
CA LEU A 90 10.18 -42.58 -12.52
C LEU A 90 9.29 -43.39 -13.47
N TYR A 91 8.61 -42.72 -14.40
CA TYR A 91 7.64 -43.31 -15.34
C TYR A 91 8.10 -43.25 -16.81
N GLY A 92 9.36 -42.85 -17.05
CA GLY A 92 9.91 -42.63 -18.38
C GLY A 92 11.28 -43.27 -18.53
N ASP A 93 11.31 -44.59 -18.37
CA ASP A 93 11.78 -45.52 -19.40
C ASP A 93 10.99 -46.83 -19.20
N GLY A 94 9.92 -47.01 -19.97
CA GLY A 94 9.04 -48.20 -19.88
C GLY A 94 7.81 -48.02 -18.97
N ASP A 95 6.69 -47.62 -19.58
CA ASP A 95 5.37 -48.26 -19.49
C ASP A 95 4.30 -47.25 -19.93
N LYS A 96 4.17 -47.07 -21.25
CA LYS A 96 3.08 -46.31 -21.87
C LYS A 96 1.97 -47.22 -22.40
N ASP A 97 2.01 -48.52 -22.10
CA ASP A 97 1.07 -49.51 -22.65
C ASP A 97 0.10 -50.10 -21.62
N CYS A 98 0.20 -49.75 -20.33
CA CYS A 98 -0.75 -50.20 -19.32
C CYS A 98 -1.55 -49.04 -18.70
N LEU A 99 -2.71 -48.72 -19.29
CA LEU A 99 -3.99 -48.48 -18.59
C LEU A 99 -5.11 -48.18 -19.61
N PRO A 100 -6.13 -49.05 -19.75
CA PRO A 100 -7.33 -48.74 -20.51
C PRO A 100 -8.42 -48.12 -19.61
N GLY A 101 -9.19 -47.17 -20.16
CA GLY A 101 -10.51 -46.75 -19.66
C GLY A 101 -10.51 -45.52 -18.76
#